data_AF-A0A6C0E271-F1
#
_entry.id   AF-A0A6C0E271-F1
#
_cell.length_a   1.000
_cell.length_b   1.000
_cell.length_c   1.000
_cell.angle_alpha   90.00
_cell.angle_beta   90.00
_cell.angle_gamma   90.00
#
_symmetry.space_group_name_H-M   'P 1'
#
loop_
_entity.id
_entity.type
_entity.pdbx_description
1 polymer ?
#
loop_
_entity_poly.entity_id
_entity_poly.type
_entity_poly.pdbx_seq_one_letter_code
_entity_poly.pdbx_strand_id
1 'polypeptide(L)'
;MCIYIYKEINLYYFYTNNINWIMEENRNQYNGHLKNSEEVTDISLHESLSETKKSINIVGVGNRYQIKKLTNRDDINKIKLRKESRKWQLPQEVYDRKYQLELLDNIHTSQDKYNIKLMKQQIEKKLNNYKQQDITKDIYDSNNIITLEETVSKLQESHLLCYYCNKEMFIIYEIVRESMQWTLDRIDNSLGHNKNNVIISCLHCNLKRRKQSKDAFLFTKQLQIVKKS
;
A
#
# COMPACT_ATOMS: atom_id res chain seq x y z
N MET A 1 8.86 35.74 -8.07
CA MET A 1 9.70 34.53 -7.83
C MET A 1 10.03 34.30 -6.34
N CYS A 2 9.27 34.85 -5.37
CA CYS A 2 9.54 34.63 -3.93
C CYS A 2 8.35 34.06 -3.12
N ILE A 3 7.18 33.83 -3.73
CA ILE A 3 5.99 33.32 -3.01
C ILE A 3 5.96 31.78 -2.96
N TYR A 4 6.62 31.10 -3.91
CA TYR A 4 6.61 29.63 -3.99
C TYR A 4 7.51 28.95 -2.96
N ILE A 5 8.58 29.61 -2.50
CA ILE A 5 9.53 29.03 -1.52
C ILE A 5 8.91 28.94 -0.12
N TYR A 6 8.00 29.87 0.24
CA TYR A 6 7.36 29.89 1.56
C TYR A 6 6.30 28.80 1.77
N LYS A 7 5.69 28.26 0.70
CA LYS A 7 4.70 27.18 0.83
C LYS A 7 5.35 25.80 1.08
N GLU A 8 6.53 25.54 0.53
CA GLU A 8 7.22 24.25 0.71
C GLU A 8 7.82 24.08 2.11
N ILE A 9 8.33 25.17 2.71
CA ILE A 9 8.87 25.14 4.07
C ILE A 9 7.78 24.82 5.11
N ASN A 10 6.56 25.33 4.90
CA ASN A 10 5.43 25.11 5.81
C ASN A 10 4.88 23.68 5.76
N LEU A 11 4.84 23.05 4.58
CA LEU A 11 4.45 21.65 4.47
C LEU A 11 5.48 20.74 5.17
N TYR A 12 6.77 20.97 4.95
CA TYR A 12 7.82 20.16 5.57
C TYR A 12 7.78 20.24 7.11
N TYR A 13 7.57 21.43 7.68
CA TYR A 13 7.41 21.62 9.13
C TYR A 13 6.15 20.94 9.69
N PHE A 14 5.05 20.89 8.93
CA PHE A 14 3.82 20.23 9.37
C PHE A 14 3.97 18.69 9.40
N TYR A 15 4.71 18.11 8.45
CA TYR A 15 4.97 16.67 8.41
C TYR A 15 5.98 16.22 9.48
N THR A 16 7.02 17.00 9.76
CA THR A 16 8.04 16.63 10.77
C THR A 16 7.47 16.68 12.19
N ASN A 17 6.62 17.67 12.51
CA ASN A 17 5.99 17.78 13.83
C ASN A 17 4.97 16.66 14.10
N ASN A 18 4.25 16.19 13.08
CA ASN A 18 3.34 15.05 13.21
C ASN A 18 4.07 13.72 13.48
N ILE A 19 5.26 13.54 12.90
CA ILE A 19 6.08 12.33 13.15
C ILE A 19 6.66 12.34 14.57
N ASN A 20 7.09 13.48 15.08
CA ASN A 20 7.63 13.58 16.44
C ASN A 20 6.58 13.26 17.50
N TRP A 21 5.34 13.74 17.33
CA TRP A 21 4.23 13.45 18.26
C TRP A 21 3.90 11.95 18.33
N ILE A 22 3.83 11.27 17.18
CA ILE A 22 3.59 9.81 17.11
C ILE A 22 4.73 9.01 17.77
N MET A 23 5.97 9.50 17.73
CA MET A 23 7.11 8.83 18.37
C MET A 23 7.09 8.98 19.89
N GLU A 24 6.52 10.05 20.42
CA GLU A 24 6.50 10.36 21.85
C GLU A 24 5.40 9.57 22.59
N GLU A 25 4.23 9.37 21.98
CA GLU A 25 3.18 8.47 22.49
C GLU A 25 3.64 7.00 22.57
N ASN A 26 4.37 6.52 21.55
CA ASN A 26 4.88 5.14 21.55
C ASN A 26 6.01 4.92 22.59
N ARG A 27 6.77 5.96 22.94
CA ARG A 27 7.84 5.87 23.95
C ARG A 27 7.26 5.78 25.37
N ASN A 28 6.17 6.50 25.63
CA ASN A 28 5.50 6.48 26.94
C ASN A 28 4.73 5.17 27.22
N GLN A 29 4.29 4.46 26.17
CA GLN A 29 3.65 3.16 26.32
C GLN A 29 4.64 2.03 26.66
N TYR A 30 5.90 2.14 26.25
CA TYR A 30 6.93 1.10 26.46
C TYR A 30 7.67 1.19 27.80
N ASN A 31 7.80 2.40 28.37
CA ASN A 31 8.52 2.60 29.64
C ASN A 31 7.70 2.21 30.90
N GLY A 32 6.42 1.86 30.75
CA GLY A 32 5.56 1.40 31.85
C GLY A 32 5.69 -0.09 32.20
N HIS A 33 6.52 -0.86 31.50
CA HIS A 33 6.56 -2.32 31.62
C HIS A 33 7.90 -2.91 32.08
N LEU A 34 8.88 -2.07 32.44
CA LEU A 34 10.20 -2.47 32.92
C LEU A 34 10.53 -1.79 34.24
N LYS A 35 9.82 -2.16 35.31
CA LYS A 35 10.29 -2.03 36.69
C LYS A 35 9.79 -3.25 37.45
N ASN A 36 10.70 -4.19 37.72
CA ASN A 36 10.76 -5.09 38.89
C ASN A 36 11.55 -6.36 38.54
N SER A 37 12.88 -6.30 38.68
CA SER A 37 13.74 -7.38 39.21
C SER A 37 15.21 -6.94 39.13
N GLU A 38 15.66 -6.20 40.13
CA GLU A 38 17.07 -6.13 40.52
C GLU A 38 17.23 -6.99 41.78
N GLU A 39 18.13 -7.97 41.73
CA GLU A 39 19.19 -8.25 42.71
C GLU A 39 19.81 -9.63 42.44
N VAL A 40 21.15 -9.68 42.50
CA VAL A 40 22.00 -10.68 43.17
C VAL A 40 23.34 -10.85 42.44
N THR A 41 24.32 -10.09 42.94
CA THR A 41 25.75 -10.36 43.24
C THR A 41 26.67 -11.06 42.23
N ASP A 42 27.57 -10.23 41.71
CA ASP A 42 29.03 -10.35 41.52
C ASP A 42 29.72 -11.65 42.03
N ILE A 43 30.28 -12.44 41.11
CA ILE A 43 31.46 -13.30 41.32
C ILE A 43 32.33 -13.23 40.06
N SER A 44 33.49 -12.60 40.20
CA SER A 44 34.58 -12.56 39.23
C SER A 44 35.25 -13.94 39.09
N LEU A 45 35.09 -14.58 37.93
CA LEU A 45 36.05 -15.58 37.45
C LEU A 45 36.45 -15.22 36.02
N HIS A 46 37.71 -14.84 35.89
CA HIS A 46 38.38 -14.48 34.65
C HIS A 46 38.68 -15.77 33.86
N GLU A 47 37.68 -16.33 33.20
CA GLU A 47 37.86 -17.47 32.29
C GLU A 47 37.87 -16.96 30.84
N SER A 48 38.99 -17.19 30.16
CA SER A 48 39.22 -16.81 28.78
C SER A 48 38.27 -17.54 27.84
N LEU A 49 37.07 -16.99 27.65
CA LEU A 49 36.16 -17.44 26.61
C LEU A 49 36.69 -16.96 25.27
N SER A 50 37.39 -17.86 24.58
CA SER A 50 37.55 -17.77 23.14
C SER A 50 36.23 -17.31 22.52
N GLU A 51 36.26 -16.22 21.75
CA GLU A 51 35.10 -15.70 21.02
C GLU A 51 34.69 -16.74 19.96
N THR A 52 34.03 -17.80 20.41
CA THR A 52 33.28 -18.69 19.53
C THR A 52 32.15 -17.84 18.98
N LYS A 53 32.35 -17.35 17.75
CA LYS A 53 31.36 -16.58 17.02
C LYS A 53 30.14 -17.48 16.81
N LYS A 54 29.21 -17.46 17.77
CA LYS A 54 27.97 -18.25 17.74
C LYS A 54 27.17 -17.77 16.54
N SER A 55 27.17 -18.56 15.46
CA SER A 55 26.38 -18.28 14.28
C SER A 55 24.97 -18.80 14.49
N ILE A 56 24.00 -17.90 14.59
CA ILE A 56 22.59 -18.27 14.65
C ILE A 56 22.06 -18.32 13.22
N ASN A 57 21.74 -19.53 12.74
CA ASN A 57 21.11 -19.73 11.45
C ASN A 57 19.61 -19.43 11.54
N ILE A 58 19.22 -18.22 11.11
CA ILE A 58 17.82 -17.80 11.11
C ILE A 58 17.11 -18.35 9.87
N VAL A 59 16.39 -19.46 10.07
CA VAL A 59 15.54 -20.10 9.07
C VAL A 59 14.10 -19.57 9.11
N GLY A 60 13.42 -19.64 7.97
CA GLY A 60 12.04 -19.15 7.81
C GLY A 60 11.94 -17.76 7.19
N VAL A 61 11.03 -17.61 6.22
CA VAL A 61 10.84 -16.35 5.47
C VAL A 61 10.46 -15.19 6.38
N GLY A 62 9.59 -15.43 7.36
CA GLY A 62 9.13 -14.42 8.33
C GLY A 62 10.25 -13.91 9.22
N ASN A 63 11.05 -14.80 9.79
CA ASN A 63 12.16 -14.45 10.68
C ASN A 63 13.25 -13.68 9.93
N ARG A 64 13.60 -14.11 8.72
CA ARG A 64 14.53 -13.37 7.84
C ARG A 64 14.02 -11.97 7.50
N TYR A 65 12.70 -11.80 7.32
CA TYR A 65 12.10 -10.50 7.05
C TYR A 65 12.11 -9.56 8.27
N GLN A 66 11.83 -10.08 9.46
CA GLN A 66 11.93 -9.34 10.73
C GLN A 66 13.36 -8.84 10.97
N ILE A 67 14.36 -9.69 10.76
CA ILE A 67 15.78 -9.33 10.92
C ILE A 67 16.19 -8.25 9.92
N LYS A 68 15.82 -8.40 8.64
CA LYS A 68 16.11 -7.37 7.62
C LYS A 68 15.51 -6.00 7.97
N LYS A 69 14.33 -5.96 8.59
CA LYS A 69 13.73 -4.71 9.09
C LYS A 69 14.56 -4.09 10.21
N LEU A 70 15.08 -4.91 11.13
CA LEU A 70 15.87 -4.42 12.25
C LEU A 70 17.27 -3.94 11.81
N THR A 71 17.88 -4.60 10.82
CA THR A 71 19.25 -4.32 10.36
C THR A 71 19.34 -3.16 9.37
N ASN A 72 18.31 -2.92 8.55
CA ASN A 72 18.31 -1.82 7.56
C ASN A 72 17.30 -0.73 7.94
N ARG A 73 17.51 -0.05 9.08
CA ARG A 73 16.62 1.04 9.53
C ARG A 73 16.59 2.21 8.53
N ASP A 74 17.71 2.52 7.89
CA ASP A 74 17.82 3.62 6.92
C ASP A 74 17.07 3.32 5.60
N ASP A 75 16.95 2.05 5.19
CA ASP A 75 16.15 1.67 4.03
C ASP A 75 14.64 1.72 4.30
N ILE A 76 14.20 1.57 5.55
CA ILE A 76 12.77 1.57 5.90
C ILE A 76 12.13 2.94 5.60
N ASN A 77 12.89 4.01 5.80
CA ASN A 77 12.39 5.38 5.63
C ASN A 77 12.57 5.91 4.20
N LYS A 78 13.24 5.17 3.31
CA LYS A 78 13.48 5.61 1.93
C LYS A 78 12.32 5.21 1.01
N ILE A 79 11.70 6.20 0.39
CA ILE A 79 10.68 5.96 -0.66
C ILE A 79 11.33 5.18 -1.81
N LYS A 80 10.78 4.01 -2.11
CA LYS A 80 11.29 3.13 -3.17
C LYS A 80 10.43 3.25 -4.42
N LEU A 81 11.04 3.64 -5.54
CA LEU A 81 10.39 3.69 -6.85
C LEU A 81 10.31 2.32 -7.53
N ARG A 82 9.24 2.11 -8.31
CA ARG A 82 9.04 0.92 -9.15
C ARG A 82 10.13 0.86 -10.20
N LYS A 83 10.65 -0.34 -10.48
CA LYS A 83 11.70 -0.52 -11.49
C LYS A 83 11.26 -0.05 -12.88
N GLU A 84 9.99 -0.28 -13.22
CA GLU A 84 9.42 0.12 -14.50
C GLU A 84 9.17 1.63 -14.60
N SER A 85 8.83 2.31 -13.48
CA SER A 85 8.57 3.76 -13.51
C SER A 85 9.82 4.58 -13.77
N ARG A 86 11.01 4.04 -13.49
CA ARG A 86 12.30 4.69 -13.83
C ARG A 86 12.48 4.94 -15.33
N LYS A 87 11.75 4.21 -16.17
CA LYS A 87 11.81 4.34 -17.64
C LYS A 87 10.78 5.33 -18.16
N TRP A 88 9.84 5.74 -17.33
CA TRP A 88 8.78 6.65 -17.71
C TRP A 88 9.32 8.08 -17.64
N GLN A 89 9.21 8.81 -18.75
CA GLN A 89 9.52 10.23 -18.82
C GLN A 89 8.19 11.01 -18.82
N LEU A 90 7.45 10.89 -17.73
CA LEU A 90 6.10 11.44 -17.62
C LEU A 90 6.13 12.81 -16.96
N PRO A 91 5.32 13.78 -17.44
CA PRO A 91 5.09 15.00 -16.71
C PRO A 91 4.34 14.73 -15.40
N GLN A 92 4.52 15.61 -14.41
CA GLN A 92 3.96 15.42 -13.05
C GLN A 92 2.44 15.28 -13.05
N GLU A 93 1.76 15.95 -13.99
CA GLU A 93 0.30 15.87 -14.19
C GLU A 93 -0.22 14.46 -14.45
N VAL A 94 0.60 13.54 -15.01
CA VAL A 94 0.16 12.16 -15.26
C VAL A 94 -0.14 11.41 -13.96
N TYR A 95 0.45 11.84 -12.85
CA TYR A 95 0.20 11.27 -11.53
C TYR A 95 -1.01 11.89 -10.82
N ASP A 96 -1.61 12.95 -11.38
CA ASP A 96 -2.81 13.57 -10.84
C ASP A 96 -4.06 12.75 -11.18
N ARG A 97 -5.01 12.68 -10.22
CA ARG A 97 -6.25 11.91 -10.41
C ARG A 97 -7.11 12.48 -11.52
N LYS A 98 -7.25 13.81 -11.61
CA LYS A 98 -8.12 14.45 -12.60
C LYS A 98 -7.62 14.12 -14.00
N TYR A 99 -6.33 14.23 -14.23
CA TYR A 99 -5.73 13.87 -15.51
C TYR A 99 -5.87 12.37 -15.82
N GLN A 100 -5.67 11.48 -14.84
CA GLN A 100 -5.90 10.04 -15.06
C GLN A 100 -7.36 9.70 -15.34
N LEU A 101 -8.32 10.45 -14.80
CA LEU A 101 -9.74 10.32 -15.16
C LEU A 101 -9.97 10.76 -16.60
N GLU A 102 -9.41 11.89 -17.03
CA GLU A 102 -9.50 12.33 -18.42
C GLU A 102 -8.92 11.28 -19.39
N LEU A 103 -7.80 10.64 -19.04
CA LEU A 103 -7.24 9.53 -19.82
C LEU A 103 -8.16 8.29 -19.85
N LEU A 104 -8.80 7.95 -18.73
CA LEU A 104 -9.75 6.83 -18.64
C LEU A 104 -11.00 7.11 -19.48
N ASP A 105 -11.58 8.30 -19.40
CA ASP A 105 -12.77 8.68 -20.15
C ASP A 105 -12.49 8.69 -21.67
N ASN A 106 -11.25 9.04 -22.03
CA ASN A 106 -10.78 9.07 -23.41
C ASN A 106 -10.02 7.82 -23.84
N ILE A 107 -10.09 6.71 -23.09
CA ILE A 107 -9.24 5.52 -23.29
C ILE A 107 -9.40 4.82 -24.65
N HIS A 108 -10.51 5.08 -25.35
CA HIS A 108 -10.79 4.59 -26.71
C HIS A 108 -10.43 5.60 -27.81
N THR A 109 -9.97 6.80 -27.45
CA THR A 109 -9.63 7.88 -28.38
C THR A 109 -8.14 7.91 -28.73
N SER A 110 -7.80 8.70 -29.75
CA SER A 110 -6.44 8.85 -30.27
C SER A 110 -5.62 9.96 -29.59
N GLN A 111 -6.25 10.78 -28.73
CA GLN A 111 -5.58 11.89 -28.06
C GLN A 111 -4.70 11.35 -26.92
N ASP A 112 -3.44 11.80 -26.83
CA ASP A 112 -2.44 11.27 -25.89
C ASP A 112 -2.27 9.73 -25.92
N LYS A 113 -1.97 9.23 -27.12
CA LYS A 113 -1.76 7.81 -27.40
C LYS A 113 -0.72 7.15 -26.48
N TYR A 114 0.30 7.89 -26.01
CA TYR A 114 1.34 7.33 -25.15
C TYR A 114 0.80 7.05 -23.74
N ASN A 115 0.18 8.04 -23.09
CA ASN A 115 -0.32 7.87 -21.71
C ASN A 115 -1.50 6.91 -21.65
N ILE A 116 -2.39 6.93 -22.64
CA ILE A 116 -3.47 5.94 -22.76
C ILE A 116 -2.90 4.53 -22.90
N LYS A 117 -1.88 4.34 -23.76
CA LYS A 117 -1.24 3.03 -23.93
C LYS A 117 -0.59 2.56 -22.63
N LEU A 118 0.11 3.45 -21.93
CA LEU A 118 0.71 3.12 -20.64
C LEU A 118 -0.37 2.73 -19.62
N MET A 119 -1.46 3.48 -19.53
CA MET A 119 -2.58 3.19 -18.62
C MET A 119 -3.17 1.80 -18.88
N LYS A 120 -3.49 1.46 -20.15
CA LYS A 120 -3.96 0.12 -20.52
C LYS A 120 -3.00 -0.97 -20.09
N GLN A 121 -1.70 -0.79 -20.35
CA GLN A 121 -0.66 -1.73 -19.94
C GLN A 121 -0.62 -1.92 -18.40
N GLN A 122 -0.80 -0.84 -17.63
CA GLN A 122 -0.87 -0.94 -16.16
C GLN A 122 -2.10 -1.71 -15.69
N ILE A 123 -3.25 -1.55 -16.37
CA ILE A 123 -4.49 -2.28 -16.07
C ILE A 123 -4.34 -3.77 -16.40
N GLU A 124 -3.96 -4.08 -17.63
CA GLU A 124 -3.76 -5.45 -18.13
C GLU A 124 -2.74 -6.22 -17.29
N LYS A 125 -1.62 -5.59 -16.93
CA LYS A 125 -0.61 -6.21 -16.06
C LYS A 125 -1.21 -6.63 -14.72
N LYS A 126 -2.08 -5.80 -14.14
CA LYS A 126 -2.72 -6.12 -12.86
C LYS A 126 -3.77 -7.23 -13.03
N LEU A 127 -4.57 -7.20 -14.09
CA LEU A 127 -5.52 -8.27 -14.42
C LEU A 127 -4.82 -9.62 -14.60
N ASN A 128 -3.69 -9.66 -15.32
CA ASN A 128 -2.90 -10.87 -15.46
C ASN A 128 -2.39 -11.38 -14.11
N ASN A 129 -1.95 -10.50 -13.21
CA ASN A 129 -1.55 -10.91 -11.87
C ASN A 129 -2.72 -11.49 -11.05
N TYR A 130 -3.93 -10.97 -11.21
CA TYR A 130 -5.13 -11.50 -10.55
C TYR A 130 -5.53 -12.87 -11.11
N LYS A 131 -5.53 -13.02 -12.44
CA LYS A 131 -5.74 -14.30 -13.11
C LYS A 131 -4.77 -15.37 -12.61
N GLN A 132 -3.47 -15.06 -12.55
CA GLN A 132 -2.47 -16.01 -12.04
C GLN A 132 -2.70 -16.38 -10.56
N GLN A 133 -3.13 -15.42 -9.74
CA GLN A 133 -3.50 -15.70 -8.34
C GLN A 133 -4.69 -16.66 -8.24
N ASP A 134 -5.71 -16.48 -9.08
CA ASP A 134 -6.90 -17.32 -9.06
C ASP A 134 -6.60 -18.74 -9.57
N ILE A 135 -5.75 -18.87 -10.60
CA ILE A 135 -5.26 -20.16 -11.08
C ILE A 135 -4.49 -20.89 -9.97
N THR A 136 -3.59 -20.18 -9.29
CA THR A 136 -2.77 -20.75 -8.19
C THR A 136 -3.64 -21.23 -7.02
N LYS A 137 -4.83 -20.64 -6.85
CA LYS A 137 -5.77 -20.95 -5.78
C LYS A 137 -6.89 -21.89 -6.19
N ASP A 138 -6.91 -22.36 -7.44
CA ASP A 138 -7.95 -23.22 -8.00
C ASP A 138 -9.36 -22.61 -7.92
N ILE A 139 -9.46 -21.29 -8.14
CA ILE A 139 -10.74 -20.52 -8.14
C ILE A 139 -10.94 -19.73 -9.44
N TYR A 140 -10.13 -20.01 -10.46
CA TYR A 140 -10.21 -19.35 -11.77
C TYR A 140 -11.38 -19.87 -12.59
N ASP A 141 -12.18 -18.95 -13.12
CA ASP A 141 -13.30 -19.25 -14.02
C ASP A 141 -13.13 -18.49 -15.34
N SER A 142 -12.82 -19.20 -16.42
CA SER A 142 -12.60 -18.60 -17.73
C SER A 142 -13.83 -17.93 -18.33
N ASN A 143 -15.04 -18.32 -17.91
CA ASN A 143 -16.29 -17.81 -18.46
C ASN A 143 -16.73 -16.53 -17.75
N ASN A 144 -16.27 -16.32 -16.51
CA ASN A 144 -16.70 -15.21 -15.67
C ASN A 144 -15.60 -14.24 -15.26
N ILE A 145 -14.32 -14.55 -15.53
CA ILE A 145 -13.18 -13.66 -15.26
C ILE A 145 -13.43 -12.25 -15.84
N ILE A 146 -13.17 -11.22 -15.05
CA ILE A 146 -13.37 -9.83 -15.47
C ILE A 146 -12.44 -9.45 -16.64
N THR A 147 -12.97 -8.75 -17.63
CA THR A 147 -12.22 -8.29 -18.80
C THR A 147 -11.56 -6.91 -18.58
N LEU A 148 -10.73 -6.48 -19.54
CA LEU A 148 -10.16 -5.13 -19.54
C LEU A 148 -11.26 -4.06 -19.61
N GLU A 149 -12.22 -4.24 -20.50
CA GLU A 149 -13.33 -3.32 -20.78
C GLU A 149 -14.25 -3.19 -19.57
N GLU A 150 -14.59 -4.31 -18.92
CA GLU A 150 -15.36 -4.31 -17.67
C GLU A 150 -14.59 -3.62 -16.53
N THR A 151 -13.27 -3.83 -16.47
CA THR A 151 -12.42 -3.19 -15.46
C THR A 151 -12.32 -1.68 -15.67
N VAL A 152 -12.14 -1.24 -16.92
CA VAL A 152 -12.14 0.18 -17.30
C VAL A 152 -13.48 0.83 -16.95
N SER A 153 -14.60 0.18 -17.29
CA SER A 153 -15.94 0.67 -16.96
C SER A 153 -16.10 0.85 -15.44
N LYS A 154 -15.70 -0.13 -14.64
CA LYS A 154 -15.72 -0.02 -13.16
C LYS A 154 -14.81 1.10 -12.63
N LEU A 155 -13.65 1.31 -13.24
CA LEU A 155 -12.73 2.40 -12.85
C LEU A 155 -13.34 3.77 -13.15
N GLN A 156 -13.98 3.95 -14.31
CA GLN A 156 -14.71 5.15 -14.70
C GLN A 156 -15.91 5.41 -13.78
N GLU A 157 -16.76 4.41 -13.57
CA GLU A 157 -17.93 4.47 -12.68
C GLU A 157 -17.55 4.82 -11.23
N SER A 158 -16.40 4.33 -10.76
CA SER A 158 -15.90 4.67 -9.43
C SER A 158 -15.34 6.09 -9.33
N HIS A 159 -15.16 6.78 -10.46
CA HIS A 159 -14.41 8.04 -10.57
C HIS A 159 -13.04 7.98 -9.88
N LEU A 160 -12.34 6.84 -9.97
CA LEU A 160 -11.10 6.58 -9.24
C LEU A 160 -11.21 6.88 -7.73
N LEU A 161 -12.35 6.60 -7.11
CA LEU A 161 -12.55 6.65 -5.66
C LEU A 161 -12.66 5.24 -5.11
N CYS A 162 -11.94 4.97 -4.02
CA CYS A 162 -11.99 3.68 -3.35
C CYS A 162 -13.38 3.44 -2.76
N TYR A 163 -14.00 2.30 -3.10
CA TYR A 163 -15.32 1.91 -2.57
C TYR A 163 -15.42 1.98 -1.03
N TYR A 164 -14.34 1.64 -0.31
CA TYR A 164 -14.37 1.58 1.15
C TYR A 164 -14.15 2.93 1.83
N CYS A 165 -13.11 3.67 1.43
CA CYS A 165 -12.68 4.87 2.13
C CYS A 165 -12.99 6.17 1.40
N ASN A 166 -13.56 6.11 0.20
CA ASN A 166 -13.88 7.26 -0.67
C ASN A 166 -12.70 8.17 -0.99
N LYS A 167 -11.46 7.70 -0.78
CA LYS A 167 -10.25 8.43 -1.14
C LYS A 167 -9.85 8.12 -2.58
N GLU A 168 -9.14 9.08 -3.16
CA GLU A 168 -8.58 9.02 -4.51
C GLU A 168 -7.66 7.83 -4.72
N MET A 169 -7.72 7.25 -5.91
CA MET A 169 -6.87 6.16 -6.35
C MET A 169 -6.11 6.50 -7.62
N PHE A 170 -5.01 5.80 -7.83
CA PHE A 170 -4.12 6.01 -8.96
C PHE A 170 -3.89 4.71 -9.74
N ILE A 171 -3.97 4.79 -11.07
CA ILE A 171 -3.59 3.71 -12.00
C ILE A 171 -2.12 3.80 -12.35
N ILE A 172 -1.65 5.00 -12.67
CA ILE A 172 -0.24 5.31 -12.92
C ILE A 172 0.34 5.87 -11.61
N TYR A 173 1.36 5.19 -11.10
CA TYR A 173 2.04 5.54 -9.85
C TYR A 173 3.46 5.00 -9.88
N GLU A 174 4.38 5.71 -9.25
CA GLU A 174 5.81 5.37 -9.24
C GLU A 174 6.29 4.70 -7.95
N ILE A 175 5.56 4.86 -6.85
CA ILE A 175 5.97 4.34 -5.54
C ILE A 175 5.67 2.83 -5.44
N VAL A 176 6.62 2.06 -4.93
CA VAL A 176 6.42 0.63 -4.64
C VAL A 176 5.41 0.48 -3.50
N ARG A 177 4.40 -0.39 -3.73
CA ARG A 177 3.29 -0.59 -2.78
C ARG A 177 2.57 0.71 -2.44
N GLU A 178 2.43 1.60 -3.42
CA GLU A 178 1.57 2.79 -3.31
C GLU A 178 0.23 2.37 -2.69
N SER A 179 -0.09 2.92 -1.53
CA SER A 179 -1.24 2.54 -0.71
C SER A 179 -2.56 2.89 -1.40
N MET A 180 -2.55 3.93 -2.23
CA MET A 180 -3.70 4.45 -2.96
C MET A 180 -3.78 3.91 -4.39
N GLN A 181 -2.92 2.97 -4.79
CA GLN A 181 -3.09 2.33 -6.09
C GLN A 181 -4.44 1.59 -6.14
N TRP A 182 -5.12 1.65 -7.29
CA TRP A 182 -6.35 0.89 -7.50
C TRP A 182 -6.09 -0.63 -7.41
N THR A 183 -7.09 -1.40 -7.02
CA THR A 183 -7.07 -2.87 -6.99
C THR A 183 -8.46 -3.41 -7.26
N LEU A 184 -8.55 -4.68 -7.67
CA LEU A 184 -9.78 -5.45 -7.60
C LEU A 184 -9.81 -6.22 -6.28
N ASP A 185 -10.82 -5.96 -5.45
CA ASP A 185 -11.08 -6.70 -4.22
C ASP A 185 -12.25 -7.65 -4.43
N ARG A 186 -12.05 -8.93 -4.10
CA ARG A 186 -13.06 -9.98 -4.27
C ARG A 186 -14.18 -9.80 -3.26
N ILE A 187 -15.43 -9.81 -3.67
CA ILE A 187 -16.57 -9.72 -2.74
C ILE A 187 -16.61 -10.98 -1.89
N ASP A 188 -16.69 -12.13 -2.55
CA ASP A 188 -16.51 -13.47 -1.98
C ASP A 188 -15.10 -13.98 -2.29
N ASN A 189 -14.37 -14.39 -1.25
CA ASN A 189 -13.01 -14.92 -1.38
C ASN A 189 -12.96 -16.38 -1.87
N SER A 190 -14.09 -17.08 -1.93
CA SER A 190 -14.21 -18.43 -2.49
C SER A 190 -14.29 -18.44 -4.03
N LEU A 191 -14.60 -17.28 -4.64
CA LEU A 191 -14.71 -17.11 -6.08
C LEU A 191 -13.52 -16.28 -6.60
N GLY A 192 -13.11 -16.49 -7.85
CA GLY A 192 -12.07 -15.70 -8.51
C GLY A 192 -12.47 -14.23 -8.76
N HIS A 193 -11.62 -13.49 -9.45
CA HIS A 193 -11.87 -12.10 -9.87
C HIS A 193 -12.87 -12.06 -11.04
N ASN A 194 -14.08 -12.53 -10.80
CA ASN A 194 -15.15 -12.57 -11.77
C ASN A 194 -15.85 -11.20 -11.88
N LYS A 195 -16.42 -10.87 -13.04
CA LYS A 195 -17.06 -9.57 -13.31
C LYS A 195 -18.06 -9.08 -12.25
N ASN A 196 -18.79 -10.03 -11.64
CA ASN A 196 -19.80 -9.78 -10.61
C ASN A 196 -19.28 -10.00 -9.17
N ASN A 197 -18.04 -10.46 -9.02
CA ASN A 197 -17.42 -10.77 -7.72
C ASN A 197 -16.29 -9.79 -7.36
N VAL A 198 -16.20 -8.63 -8.00
CA VAL A 198 -15.12 -7.67 -7.74
C VAL A 198 -15.64 -6.25 -7.55
N ILE A 199 -14.94 -5.52 -6.69
CA ILE A 199 -15.12 -4.08 -6.51
C ILE A 199 -13.78 -3.36 -6.63
N ILE A 200 -13.82 -2.10 -7.07
CA ILE A 200 -12.63 -1.25 -7.11
C ILE A 200 -12.34 -0.74 -5.70
N SER A 201 -11.12 -0.93 -5.22
CA SER A 201 -10.67 -0.39 -3.95
C SER A 201 -9.19 -0.03 -3.97
N CYS A 202 -8.75 0.84 -3.06
CA CYS A 202 -7.32 1.09 -2.91
C CYS A 202 -6.62 -0.11 -2.25
N LEU A 203 -5.34 -0.30 -2.57
CA LEU A 203 -4.53 -1.38 -1.99
C LEU A 203 -4.58 -1.39 -0.46
N HIS A 204 -4.54 -0.21 0.18
CA HIS A 204 -4.61 -0.09 1.63
C HIS A 204 -5.87 -0.73 2.22
N CYS A 205 -7.03 -0.48 1.62
CA CYS A 205 -8.30 -1.01 2.09
C CYS A 205 -8.41 -2.50 1.80
N ASN A 206 -8.05 -2.94 0.59
CA ASN A 206 -8.05 -4.34 0.20
C ASN A 206 -7.22 -5.20 1.17
N LEU A 207 -5.99 -4.77 1.49
CA LEU A 207 -5.11 -5.46 2.46
C LEU A 207 -5.66 -5.46 3.90
N LYS A 208 -6.43 -4.42 4.29
CA LYS A 208 -7.02 -4.32 5.63
C LYS A 208 -8.31 -5.12 5.78
N ARG A 209 -9.13 -5.21 4.73
CA ARG A 209 -10.37 -6.00 4.75
C ARG A 209 -10.08 -7.47 5.03
N ARG A 210 -9.05 -8.03 4.38
CA ARG A 210 -8.65 -9.44 4.54
C ARG A 210 -9.83 -10.39 4.31
N LYS A 211 -10.35 -10.99 5.39
CA LYS A 211 -11.47 -11.94 5.40
C LYS A 211 -12.77 -11.33 5.92
N GLN A 212 -12.76 -10.06 6.34
CA GLN A 212 -13.97 -9.38 6.79
C GLN A 212 -14.94 -9.24 5.62
N SER A 213 -16.24 -9.35 5.90
CA SER A 213 -17.26 -9.12 4.87
C SER A 213 -17.12 -7.71 4.30
N LYS A 214 -17.42 -7.57 3.01
CA LYS A 214 -17.39 -6.28 2.30
C LYS A 214 -18.19 -5.22 3.06
N ASP A 215 -19.40 -5.56 3.48
CA ASP A 215 -20.34 -4.61 4.08
C ASP A 215 -19.96 -4.23 5.50
N ALA A 216 -19.49 -5.17 6.31
CA ALA A 216 -19.00 -4.85 7.65
C ALA A 216 -17.76 -3.95 7.58
N PHE A 217 -16.84 -4.23 6.64
CA PHE A 217 -15.66 -3.39 6.47
C PHE A 217 -16.04 -1.99 5.97
N LEU A 218 -16.93 -1.90 4.99
CA LEU A 218 -17.45 -0.63 4.48
C LEU A 218 -18.08 0.22 5.60
N PHE A 219 -18.96 -0.38 6.40
CA PHE A 219 -19.61 0.28 7.52
C PHE A 219 -18.59 0.91 8.48
N THR A 220 -17.55 0.16 8.85
CA THR A 220 -16.50 0.70 9.74
C THR A 220 -15.67 1.82 9.10
N LYS A 221 -15.52 1.84 7.78
CA LYS A 221 -14.72 2.86 7.07
C LYS A 221 -15.46 4.16 6.84
N GLN A 222 -16.77 4.11 6.73
CA GLN A 222 -17.61 5.27 6.46
C GLN A 222 -18.41 5.73 7.70
N LEU A 223 -18.19 5.11 8.86
CA LEU A 223 -18.80 5.52 10.11
C LEU A 223 -18.36 6.95 10.49
N GLN A 224 -19.32 7.85 10.64
CA GLN A 224 -19.11 9.20 11.17
C GLN A 224 -19.76 9.30 12.56
N ILE A 225 -18.94 9.47 13.60
CA ILE A 225 -19.43 9.70 14.97
C ILE A 225 -19.57 11.20 15.18
N VAL A 226 -20.80 11.69 15.15
CA VAL A 226 -21.10 13.10 15.48
C VAL A 226 -21.29 13.20 16.98
N LYS A 227 -20.33 13.82 17.69
CA LYS A 227 -20.49 14.13 19.11
C LYS A 227 -21.42 15.33 19.25
N LYS A 228 -22.61 15.12 19.83
CA LYS A 228 -23.46 16.24 20.27
C LYS A 228 -22.80 16.91 21.48
N SER A 229 -22.65 18.24 21.40
CA SER A 229 -22.25 19.09 22.53
C SER A 229 -23.47 19.46 23.36
#